data_AF-A0AAW5HVE5-F1
#
_entry.id   AF-A0AAW5HVE5-F1
#
_cell.length_a   1.000
_cell.length_b   1.000
_cell.length_c   1.000
_cell.angle_alpha   90.00
_cell.angle_beta   90.00
_cell.angle_gamma   90.00
#
_symmetry.space_group_name_H-M   'P 1'
#
loop_
_entity.id
_entity.type
_entity.pdbx_description
1 polymer ?
#
loop_
_entity_poly.entity_id
_entity_poly.type
_entity_poly.pdbx_seq_one_letter_code
_entity_poly.pdbx_strand_id
1 'polypeptide(L)'
;VENIDTILGARAAVFRVGVIGDQMQRGHWGTGLALVADNSFYVAKHERMRTDDQLRNTIMHELGHTLGLNHNGSMKFANEVPQSDYLPNYYSVMNYLYQFTHFNYSDEESVSGGPLPEVCNQPGMDCYKGDYRVPADWDNLMINTGKIGKDYNSTIGAAGSKVDAKALAAQQEAMQQAEAAQGSAKVAVVGDPELHRGENMVSLKVANPGLDAARMRVEVVYPSGKAEQTVTVAGQGEATVALPISVGVVKTSSLPLDVRVVNEDGSQAFAGRFDVAAVMDAD
;
A
#
# COMPACT_ATOMS: atom_id res chain seq x y z
N VAL A 1 6.06 -1.02 -18.40
CA VAL A 1 7.15 -1.93 -18.02
C VAL A 1 8.53 -1.45 -18.53
N GLU A 2 8.59 -0.50 -19.48
CA GLU A 2 9.84 -0.06 -20.14
C GLU A 2 10.85 0.73 -19.28
N ASN A 3 10.55 1.04 -18.01
CA ASN A 3 11.42 1.90 -17.20
C ASN A 3 12.09 1.18 -16.02
N ILE A 4 12.24 -0.13 -16.12
CA ILE A 4 12.77 -0.97 -15.05
C ILE A 4 14.21 -0.66 -14.66
N ASP A 5 15.03 -0.28 -15.65
CA ASP A 5 16.42 0.12 -15.41
C ASP A 5 16.48 1.45 -14.63
N THR A 6 15.46 2.30 -14.74
CA THR A 6 15.33 3.52 -13.92
C THR A 6 14.81 3.21 -12.51
N ILE A 7 13.86 2.29 -12.38
CA ILE A 7 13.26 1.94 -11.07
C ILE A 7 14.24 1.13 -10.21
N LEU A 8 14.88 0.13 -10.80
CA LEU A 8 15.74 -0.80 -10.09
C LEU A 8 17.22 -0.49 -10.28
N GLY A 9 17.63 -0.04 -11.47
CA GLY A 9 19.04 0.10 -11.80
C GLY A 9 19.81 -1.19 -11.48
N ALA A 10 20.91 -1.06 -10.73
CA ALA A 10 21.70 -2.21 -10.29
C ALA A 10 20.86 -3.24 -9.50
N ARG A 11 19.86 -2.80 -8.71
CA ARG A 11 19.00 -3.69 -7.90
C ARG A 11 18.15 -4.67 -8.72
N ALA A 12 18.10 -4.51 -10.05
CA ALA A 12 17.44 -5.43 -10.97
C ALA A 12 18.00 -6.85 -10.89
N ALA A 13 19.23 -7.02 -10.41
CA ALA A 13 19.85 -8.33 -10.20
C ALA A 13 19.29 -9.13 -9.02
N VAL A 14 18.52 -8.50 -8.12
CA VAL A 14 18.07 -9.09 -6.85
C VAL A 14 16.55 -9.04 -6.70
N PHE A 15 15.92 -7.96 -7.14
CA PHE A 15 14.49 -7.74 -6.93
C PHE A 15 13.66 -8.00 -8.18
N ARG A 16 12.46 -8.54 -7.96
CA ARG A 16 11.34 -8.49 -8.91
C ARG A 16 10.40 -7.34 -8.54
N VAL A 17 9.91 -6.60 -9.53
CA VAL A 17 8.95 -5.51 -9.33
C VAL A 17 7.61 -5.90 -9.92
N GLY A 18 6.59 -5.95 -9.06
CA GLY A 18 5.19 -6.03 -9.45
C GLY A 18 4.52 -4.67 -9.30
N VAL A 19 3.70 -4.29 -10.27
CA VAL A 19 2.86 -3.08 -10.20
C VAL A 19 1.40 -3.48 -10.36
N ILE A 20 0.53 -3.00 -9.47
CA ILE A 20 -0.92 -3.17 -9.60
C ILE A 20 -1.51 -1.82 -10.00
N GLY A 21 -2.29 -1.80 -11.08
CA GLY A 21 -3.03 -0.61 -11.52
C GLY A 21 -4.40 -0.98 -12.08
N ASP A 22 -5.05 -0.05 -12.78
CA ASP A 22 -6.36 -0.28 -13.41
C ASP A 22 -6.22 -1.02 -14.76
N GLN A 23 -6.57 -0.42 -15.89
CA GLN A 23 -6.39 -1.03 -17.21
C GLN A 23 -4.98 -0.77 -17.78
N MET A 24 -4.41 -1.76 -18.47
CA MET A 24 -3.16 -1.57 -19.22
C MET A 24 -3.31 -0.53 -20.34
N GLN A 25 -4.47 -0.54 -20.99
CA GLN A 25 -4.89 0.42 -22.01
C GLN A 25 -6.40 0.59 -21.92
N ARG A 26 -6.91 1.79 -22.22
CA ARG A 26 -8.35 2.07 -22.16
C ARG A 26 -9.13 1.11 -23.06
N GLY A 27 -10.09 0.39 -22.49
CA GLY A 27 -10.93 -0.59 -23.19
C GLY A 27 -10.31 -1.99 -23.31
N HIS A 28 -9.08 -2.19 -22.83
CA HIS A 28 -8.42 -3.49 -22.79
C HIS A 28 -8.64 -4.16 -21.43
N TRP A 29 -9.28 -5.34 -21.45
CA TRP A 29 -9.71 -6.08 -20.25
C TRP A 29 -8.82 -7.30 -19.94
N GLY A 30 -7.59 -7.30 -20.44
CA GLY A 30 -6.57 -8.26 -20.00
C GLY A 30 -6.18 -8.01 -18.55
N THR A 31 -5.80 -9.07 -17.84
CA THR A 31 -5.58 -9.08 -16.38
C THR A 31 -4.15 -8.74 -15.99
N GLY A 32 -3.19 -8.82 -16.91
CA GLY A 32 -1.82 -8.45 -16.64
C GLY A 32 -0.90 -8.58 -17.84
N LEU A 33 0.37 -8.25 -17.61
CA LEU A 33 1.47 -8.40 -18.56
C LEU A 33 2.76 -8.58 -17.77
N ALA A 34 3.52 -9.61 -18.13
CA ALA A 34 4.84 -9.86 -17.59
C ALA A 34 5.87 -10.08 -18.71
N LEU A 35 7.11 -9.72 -18.42
CA LEU A 35 8.24 -10.10 -19.26
C LEU A 35 8.70 -11.49 -18.82
N VAL A 36 8.59 -12.46 -19.73
CA VAL A 36 8.88 -13.86 -19.41
C VAL A 36 10.38 -14.05 -19.14
N ALA A 37 10.71 -14.72 -18.03
CA ALA A 37 12.07 -14.86 -17.50
C ALA A 37 12.83 -13.51 -17.41
N ASP A 38 12.14 -12.47 -16.95
CA ASP A 38 12.73 -11.19 -16.54
C ASP A 38 12.36 -10.91 -15.07
N ASN A 39 12.35 -9.65 -14.64
CA ASN A 39 12.15 -9.26 -13.24
C ASN A 39 10.99 -8.29 -13.02
N SER A 40 10.04 -8.19 -13.95
CA SER A 40 8.85 -7.37 -13.73
C SER A 40 7.59 -7.87 -14.35
N PHE A 41 6.51 -7.50 -13.68
CA PHE A 41 5.16 -7.75 -14.12
C PHE A 41 4.20 -6.63 -13.71
N TYR A 42 3.07 -6.55 -14.40
CA TYR A 42 1.98 -5.63 -14.15
C TYR A 42 0.67 -6.41 -14.02
N VAL A 43 -0.14 -6.07 -13.03
CA VAL A 43 -1.49 -6.61 -12.82
C VAL A 43 -2.51 -5.50 -13.06
N ALA A 44 -3.43 -5.75 -13.99
CA ALA A 44 -4.55 -4.89 -14.30
C ALA A 44 -5.77 -5.24 -13.43
N LYS A 45 -5.86 -4.62 -12.25
CA LYS A 45 -7.00 -4.69 -11.35
C LYS A 45 -8.08 -3.70 -11.80
N HIS A 46 -8.71 -4.01 -12.93
CA HIS A 46 -9.83 -3.24 -13.46
C HIS A 46 -11.18 -3.66 -12.84
N GLU A 47 -12.24 -2.90 -13.10
CA GLU A 47 -13.60 -3.13 -12.52
C GLU A 47 -14.20 -4.53 -12.76
N ARG A 48 -13.74 -5.30 -13.77
CA ARG A 48 -14.20 -6.68 -14.00
C ARG A 48 -13.52 -7.73 -13.11
N MET A 49 -12.44 -7.37 -12.41
CA MET A 49 -11.77 -8.21 -11.41
C MET A 49 -12.41 -7.90 -10.05
N ARG A 50 -13.38 -8.72 -9.66
CA ARG A 50 -14.33 -8.41 -8.58
C ARG A 50 -13.98 -9.03 -7.23
N THR A 51 -13.02 -9.95 -7.20
CA THR A 51 -12.70 -10.72 -5.99
C THR A 51 -11.22 -10.66 -5.68
N ASP A 52 -10.88 -10.76 -4.41
CA ASP A 52 -9.50 -10.82 -3.94
C ASP A 52 -8.80 -12.10 -4.44
N ASP A 53 -9.52 -13.21 -4.60
CA ASP A 53 -9.00 -14.45 -5.18
C ASP A 53 -8.54 -14.23 -6.63
N GLN A 54 -9.32 -13.53 -7.46
CA GLN A 54 -8.92 -13.20 -8.83
C GLN A 54 -7.64 -12.35 -8.85
N LEU A 55 -7.55 -11.36 -7.97
CA LEU A 55 -6.36 -10.50 -7.87
C LEU A 55 -5.15 -11.29 -7.39
N ARG A 56 -5.29 -12.05 -6.29
CA ARG A 56 -4.25 -12.88 -5.71
C ARG A 56 -3.68 -13.87 -6.72
N ASN A 57 -4.56 -14.57 -7.43
CA ASN A 57 -4.13 -15.55 -8.42
C ASN A 57 -3.50 -14.90 -9.65
N THR A 58 -4.00 -13.73 -10.08
CA THR A 58 -3.37 -12.97 -11.18
C THR A 58 -1.97 -12.50 -10.79
N ILE A 59 -1.75 -12.04 -9.56
CA ILE A 59 -0.40 -11.71 -9.09
C ILE A 59 0.54 -12.93 -9.22
N MET A 60 0.07 -14.12 -8.83
CA MET A 60 0.88 -15.34 -8.94
C MET A 60 1.10 -15.78 -10.39
N HIS A 61 0.11 -15.62 -11.26
CA HIS A 61 0.21 -15.88 -12.70
C HIS A 61 1.29 -15.01 -13.34
N GLU A 62 1.21 -13.70 -13.11
CA GLU A 62 2.16 -12.73 -13.66
C GLU A 62 3.57 -12.90 -13.07
N LEU A 63 3.66 -13.25 -11.79
CA LEU A 63 4.93 -13.65 -11.17
C LEU A 63 5.50 -14.91 -11.85
N GLY A 64 4.67 -15.88 -12.21
CA GLY A 64 5.08 -17.13 -12.84
C GLY A 64 5.77 -16.91 -14.18
N HIS A 65 5.31 -15.94 -14.98
CA HIS A 65 6.01 -15.51 -16.18
C HIS A 65 7.43 -15.01 -15.87
N THR A 66 7.63 -14.21 -14.82
CA THR A 66 8.99 -13.78 -14.40
C THR A 66 9.85 -14.93 -13.88
N LEU A 67 9.23 -16.07 -13.56
CA LEU A 67 9.88 -17.33 -13.18
C LEU A 67 10.03 -18.28 -14.37
N GLY A 68 9.81 -17.81 -15.60
CA GLY A 68 10.03 -18.58 -16.82
C GLY A 68 8.93 -19.58 -17.15
N LEU A 69 7.72 -19.39 -16.60
CA LEU A 69 6.54 -20.18 -16.97
C LEU A 69 5.75 -19.49 -18.07
N ASN A 70 5.23 -20.28 -19.00
CA ASN A 70 4.17 -19.94 -19.92
C ASN A 70 2.87 -20.64 -19.50
N HIS A 71 1.78 -20.38 -20.22
CA HIS A 71 0.48 -21.01 -19.92
C HIS A 71 0.44 -22.52 -20.19
N ASN A 72 1.47 -23.05 -20.86
CA ASN A 72 1.68 -24.46 -21.14
C ASN A 72 2.87 -25.08 -20.37
N GLY A 73 3.34 -24.40 -19.31
CA GLY A 73 4.44 -24.86 -18.46
C GLY A 73 5.74 -24.11 -18.67
N SER A 74 6.84 -24.67 -18.19
CA SER A 74 8.15 -24.01 -18.23
C SER A 74 8.67 -23.78 -19.65
N MET A 75 9.23 -22.60 -19.90
CA MET A 75 9.89 -22.26 -21.17
C MET A 75 11.06 -23.20 -21.53
N LYS A 76 11.61 -23.92 -20.55
CA LYS A 76 12.65 -24.95 -20.79
C LYS A 76 12.20 -26.01 -21.79
N PHE A 77 10.89 -26.27 -21.87
CA PHE A 77 10.28 -27.31 -22.70
C PHE A 77 9.37 -26.74 -23.79
N ALA A 78 9.51 -25.45 -24.15
CA ALA A 78 8.58 -24.77 -25.06
C ALA A 78 8.38 -25.45 -26.42
N ASN A 79 9.36 -26.26 -26.87
CA ASN A 79 9.31 -27.02 -28.12
C ASN A 79 8.80 -28.47 -27.95
N GLU A 80 8.56 -28.90 -26.71
CA GLU A 80 8.14 -30.25 -26.33
C GLU A 80 6.68 -30.28 -25.85
N VAL A 81 6.11 -29.12 -25.53
CA VAL A 81 4.72 -28.94 -25.11
C VAL A 81 3.89 -28.25 -26.21
N PRO A 82 2.59 -28.57 -26.35
CA PRO A 82 1.72 -27.90 -27.32
C PRO A 82 1.57 -26.42 -27.03
N GLN A 83 1.45 -25.60 -28.08
CA GLN A 83 1.20 -24.17 -27.97
C GLN A 83 -0.30 -23.91 -27.71
N SER A 84 -0.72 -24.11 -26.46
CA SER A 84 -2.10 -23.87 -26.03
C SER A 84 -2.12 -23.38 -24.58
N ASP A 85 -2.96 -22.38 -24.32
CA ASP A 85 -3.15 -21.81 -22.97
C ASP A 85 -4.20 -22.56 -22.14
N TYR A 86 -4.83 -23.58 -22.72
CA TYR A 86 -6.00 -24.28 -22.19
C TYR A 86 -5.77 -25.80 -22.14
N LEU A 87 -4.76 -26.24 -21.39
CA LEU A 87 -4.40 -27.65 -21.23
C LEU A 87 -5.19 -28.30 -20.08
N PRO A 88 -6.15 -29.21 -20.33
CA PRO A 88 -7.11 -29.63 -19.31
C PRO A 88 -6.53 -30.16 -17.99
N ASN A 89 -5.48 -30.97 -18.04
CA ASN A 89 -4.92 -31.62 -16.85
C ASN A 89 -3.73 -30.85 -16.28
N TYR A 90 -3.33 -29.75 -16.91
CA TYR A 90 -2.28 -28.87 -16.39
C TYR A 90 -2.87 -27.94 -15.33
N TYR A 91 -3.00 -28.46 -14.10
CA TYR A 91 -3.61 -27.76 -12.98
C TYR A 91 -2.59 -26.80 -12.32
N SER A 92 -2.50 -25.61 -12.90
CA SER A 92 -1.59 -24.55 -12.49
C SER A 92 -2.28 -23.20 -12.69
N VAL A 93 -1.96 -22.21 -11.85
CA VAL A 93 -2.45 -20.83 -12.01
C VAL A 93 -2.00 -20.21 -13.33
N MET A 94 -0.96 -20.76 -13.97
CA MET A 94 -0.49 -20.36 -15.30
C MET A 94 -1.48 -20.72 -16.42
N ASN A 95 -2.33 -21.71 -16.22
CA ASN A 95 -3.29 -22.16 -17.21
C ASN A 95 -4.55 -21.29 -17.15
N TYR A 96 -5.03 -20.78 -18.29
CA TYR A 96 -6.22 -19.92 -18.34
C TYR A 96 -7.51 -20.62 -17.89
N LEU A 97 -7.56 -21.96 -17.91
CA LEU A 97 -8.66 -22.72 -17.31
C LEU A 97 -8.76 -22.50 -15.79
N TYR A 98 -7.64 -22.20 -15.13
CA TYR A 98 -7.51 -22.21 -13.68
C TYR A 98 -7.01 -20.90 -13.07
N GLN A 99 -6.63 -19.91 -13.90
CA GLN A 99 -6.09 -18.61 -13.46
C GLN A 99 -6.90 -17.95 -12.34
N PHE A 100 -8.23 -18.02 -12.37
CA PHE A 100 -9.07 -17.39 -11.34
C PHE A 100 -9.57 -18.32 -10.25
N THR A 101 -9.33 -19.63 -10.36
CA THR A 101 -9.91 -20.65 -9.47
C THR A 101 -8.87 -21.46 -8.71
N HIS A 102 -7.60 -21.38 -9.11
CA HIS A 102 -6.50 -22.10 -8.49
C HIS A 102 -5.37 -21.15 -8.09
N PHE A 103 -4.83 -21.33 -6.88
CA PHE A 103 -3.74 -20.53 -6.32
C PHE A 103 -2.51 -21.37 -6.01
N ASN A 104 -1.95 -22.01 -7.02
CA ASN A 104 -0.62 -22.61 -6.95
C ASN A 104 -0.04 -22.82 -8.35
N TYR A 105 1.26 -23.10 -8.43
CA TYR A 105 1.85 -23.73 -9.61
C TYR A 105 1.69 -25.25 -9.53
N SER A 106 1.85 -25.94 -10.65
CA SER A 106 1.75 -27.41 -10.65
C SER A 106 2.92 -28.04 -9.87
N ASP A 107 2.60 -28.91 -8.93
CA ASP A 107 3.56 -29.69 -8.14
C ASP A 107 3.89 -31.04 -8.80
N GLU A 108 3.12 -31.44 -9.81
CA GLU A 108 3.22 -32.75 -10.47
C GLU A 108 3.20 -32.61 -12.00
N GLU A 109 3.77 -33.61 -12.66
CA GLU A 109 3.71 -33.71 -14.12
C GLU A 109 2.27 -33.89 -14.60
N SER A 110 1.86 -33.07 -15.57
CA SER A 110 0.54 -33.09 -16.15
C SER A 110 0.55 -33.83 -17.48
N VAL A 111 -0.27 -34.87 -17.61
CA VAL A 111 -0.36 -35.70 -18.83
C VAL A 111 -1.77 -35.63 -19.41
N SER A 112 -1.90 -35.60 -20.74
CA SER A 112 -3.18 -35.70 -21.43
C SER A 112 -3.93 -37.00 -21.10
N GLY A 113 -5.26 -36.96 -21.20
CA GLY A 113 -6.13 -38.13 -21.03
C GLY A 113 -7.11 -38.00 -19.86
N GLY A 114 -7.88 -39.06 -19.61
CA GLY A 114 -8.95 -39.05 -18.61
C GLY A 114 -10.16 -38.19 -19.00
N PRO A 115 -11.17 -38.10 -18.13
CA PRO A 115 -12.32 -37.23 -18.34
C PRO A 115 -11.90 -35.75 -18.36
N LEU A 116 -12.45 -34.98 -19.29
CA LEU A 116 -12.23 -33.54 -19.30
C LEU A 116 -12.84 -32.88 -18.06
N PRO A 117 -12.16 -31.88 -17.47
CA PRO A 117 -12.69 -31.11 -16.36
C PRO A 117 -13.91 -30.29 -16.80
N GLU A 118 -14.81 -30.03 -15.87
CA GLU A 118 -16.10 -29.37 -16.17
C GLU A 118 -15.94 -28.01 -16.83
N VAL A 119 -14.85 -27.28 -16.52
CA VAL A 119 -14.51 -26.00 -17.15
C VAL A 119 -14.41 -26.10 -18.68
N CYS A 120 -13.99 -27.25 -19.23
CA CYS A 120 -13.93 -27.47 -20.67
C CYS A 120 -15.30 -27.59 -21.35
N ASN A 121 -16.38 -27.78 -20.58
CA ASN A 121 -17.74 -27.85 -21.10
C ASN A 121 -18.43 -26.48 -21.15
N GLN A 122 -17.77 -25.42 -20.67
CA GLN A 122 -18.33 -24.07 -20.67
C GLN A 122 -18.31 -23.45 -22.08
N PRO A 123 -19.34 -22.66 -22.47
CA PRO A 123 -19.36 -22.00 -23.76
C PRO A 123 -18.16 -21.07 -23.96
N GLY A 124 -17.49 -21.19 -25.11
CA GLY A 124 -16.34 -20.36 -25.48
C GLY A 124 -14.98 -20.89 -25.01
N MET A 125 -14.93 -22.04 -24.33
CA MET A 125 -13.69 -22.69 -23.92
C MET A 125 -13.16 -23.61 -25.03
N ASP A 126 -11.91 -23.40 -25.45
CA ASP A 126 -11.22 -24.23 -26.44
C ASP A 126 -10.11 -25.06 -25.78
N CYS A 127 -10.52 -26.06 -25.02
CA CYS A 127 -9.60 -26.98 -24.37
C CYS A 127 -8.83 -27.83 -25.38
N TYR A 128 -7.51 -27.89 -25.22
CA TYR A 128 -6.65 -28.73 -26.06
C TYR A 128 -7.00 -30.21 -25.92
N LYS A 129 -7.10 -30.91 -27.05
CA LYS A 129 -7.53 -32.32 -27.12
C LYS A 129 -6.42 -33.29 -27.54
N GLY A 130 -5.25 -32.77 -27.93
CA GLY A 130 -4.12 -33.58 -28.33
C GLY A 130 -3.35 -34.13 -27.13
N ASP A 131 -2.31 -34.91 -27.44
CA ASP A 131 -1.43 -35.45 -26.42
C ASP A 131 -0.44 -34.41 -25.90
N TYR A 132 -0.18 -34.44 -24.59
CA TYR A 132 0.83 -33.59 -23.97
C TYR A 132 1.36 -34.21 -22.68
N ARG A 133 2.55 -33.74 -22.31
CA ARG A 133 3.21 -33.98 -21.04
C ARG A 133 3.88 -32.68 -20.63
N VAL A 134 3.40 -32.06 -19.57
CA VAL A 134 3.94 -30.81 -19.02
C VAL A 134 4.61 -31.15 -17.70
N PRO A 135 5.95 -31.00 -17.58
CA PRO A 135 6.65 -31.19 -16.31
C PRO A 135 6.10 -30.26 -15.21
N ALA A 136 6.25 -30.67 -13.95
CA ALA A 136 5.86 -29.86 -12.80
C ALA A 136 6.54 -28.48 -12.83
N ASP A 137 5.78 -27.42 -12.53
CA ASP A 137 6.28 -26.05 -12.56
C ASP A 137 7.34 -25.79 -11.49
N TRP A 138 7.09 -26.25 -10.27
CA TRP A 138 7.96 -25.99 -9.11
C TRP A 138 9.39 -26.49 -9.33
N ASP A 139 9.54 -27.66 -9.95
CA ASP A 139 10.83 -28.24 -10.30
C ASP A 139 11.54 -27.47 -11.44
N ASN A 140 10.80 -26.68 -12.19
CA ASN A 140 11.26 -26.09 -13.44
C ASN A 140 11.27 -24.55 -13.46
N LEU A 141 11.05 -23.89 -12.31
CA LEU A 141 11.17 -22.45 -12.16
C LEU A 141 12.57 -21.92 -12.55
N MET A 142 12.58 -20.75 -13.18
CA MET A 142 13.78 -19.99 -13.52
C MET A 142 13.98 -18.87 -12.50
N ILE A 143 14.61 -19.22 -11.37
CA ILE A 143 14.90 -18.25 -10.30
C ILE A 143 15.90 -17.20 -10.78
N ASN A 144 16.98 -17.66 -11.44
CA ASN A 144 17.94 -16.81 -12.14
C ASN A 144 17.40 -16.49 -13.54
N THR A 145 17.43 -15.22 -13.91
CA THR A 145 16.88 -14.73 -15.16
C THR A 145 17.93 -13.97 -15.96
N GLY A 146 17.56 -13.39 -17.11
CA GLY A 146 18.47 -12.53 -17.88
C GLY A 146 19.00 -11.32 -17.10
N LYS A 147 18.32 -10.95 -16.00
CA LYS A 147 18.71 -9.87 -15.07
C LYS A 147 18.99 -10.38 -13.66
N ILE A 148 18.16 -11.26 -13.10
CA ILE A 148 18.32 -11.74 -11.72
C ILE A 148 19.45 -12.76 -11.63
N GLY A 149 20.36 -12.54 -10.69
CA GLY A 149 21.58 -13.35 -10.54
C GLY A 149 22.67 -13.02 -11.55
N LYS A 150 22.55 -11.93 -12.33
CA LYS A 150 23.65 -11.41 -13.15
C LYS A 150 24.62 -10.65 -12.25
N ASP A 151 25.93 -10.91 -12.40
CA ASP A 151 27.03 -10.37 -11.58
C ASP A 151 27.05 -10.80 -10.10
N TYR A 152 27.13 -12.12 -9.87
CA TYR A 152 27.33 -12.76 -8.55
C TYR A 152 28.54 -12.25 -7.73
N ASN A 153 29.45 -11.46 -8.33
CA ASN A 153 30.65 -10.93 -7.68
C ASN A 153 30.48 -9.51 -7.11
N SER A 154 29.29 -8.92 -7.18
CA SER A 154 29.08 -7.53 -6.80
C SER A 154 28.09 -7.41 -5.64
N THR A 155 28.40 -6.52 -4.70
CA THR A 155 27.55 -6.07 -3.60
C THR A 155 26.40 -5.20 -4.13
N ILE A 156 25.68 -5.71 -5.13
CA ILE A 156 24.65 -4.98 -5.87
C ILE A 156 23.50 -4.65 -4.92
N GLY A 157 23.24 -3.35 -4.74
CA GLY A 157 22.20 -2.85 -3.84
C GLY A 157 22.67 -2.56 -2.41
N ALA A 158 23.88 -2.99 -2.03
CA ALA A 158 24.58 -2.46 -0.87
C ALA A 158 25.47 -1.33 -1.38
N ALA A 159 25.09 -0.07 -1.13
CA ALA A 159 26.06 1.01 -1.29
C ALA A 159 27.32 0.62 -0.51
N GLY A 160 28.52 0.81 -1.10
CA GLY A 160 29.78 0.65 -0.37
C GLY A 160 29.89 1.59 0.85
N SER A 161 28.96 2.53 0.97
CA SER A 161 28.63 3.21 2.21
C SER A 161 28.15 2.19 3.23
N LYS A 162 28.98 1.90 4.24
CA LYS A 162 28.50 1.21 5.44
C LYS A 162 27.18 1.86 5.85
N VAL A 163 26.14 1.06 6.01
CA VAL A 163 24.90 1.51 6.65
C VAL A 163 25.34 2.19 7.94
N ASP A 164 25.02 3.47 8.08
CA ASP A 164 25.21 4.14 9.36
C ASP A 164 24.23 3.48 10.32
N ALA A 165 24.72 2.46 11.03
CA ALA A 165 23.92 1.65 11.92
C ALA A 165 23.26 2.51 13.01
N LYS A 166 23.89 3.64 13.35
CA LYS A 166 23.32 4.61 14.29
C LYS A 166 22.17 5.38 13.65
N ALA A 167 22.32 5.83 12.41
CA ALA A 167 21.23 6.50 11.69
C ALA A 167 20.05 5.54 11.41
N LEU A 168 20.33 4.28 11.06
CA LEU A 168 19.31 3.27 10.86
C LEU A 168 18.59 2.93 12.17
N ALA A 169 19.32 2.73 13.26
CA ALA A 169 18.72 2.51 14.58
C ALA A 169 17.86 3.70 15.00
N ALA A 170 18.34 4.93 14.81
CA ALA A 170 17.56 6.13 15.09
C ALA A 170 16.29 6.23 14.23
N GLN A 171 16.36 5.84 12.95
CA GLN A 171 15.20 5.80 12.07
C GLN A 171 14.19 4.72 12.52
N GLN A 172 14.66 3.54 12.91
CA GLN A 172 13.82 2.46 13.43
C GLN A 172 13.14 2.85 14.74
N GLU A 173 13.88 3.47 15.67
CA GLU A 173 13.34 4.00 16.91
C GLU A 173 12.30 5.10 16.64
N ALA A 174 12.56 6.01 15.68
CA ALA A 174 11.59 7.03 15.30
C ALA A 174 10.31 6.43 14.69
N MET A 175 10.42 5.39 13.86
CA MET A 175 9.27 4.66 13.33
C MET A 175 8.48 3.97 14.45
N GLN A 176 9.15 3.27 15.37
CA GLN A 176 8.49 2.63 16.51
C GLN A 176 7.79 3.64 17.42
N GLN A 177 8.41 4.79 17.66
CA GLN A 177 7.79 5.87 18.43
C GLN A 177 6.56 6.44 17.72
N ALA A 178 6.62 6.60 16.38
CA ALA A 178 5.50 7.07 15.60
C ALA A 178 4.34 6.07 15.56
N GLU A 179 4.63 4.77 15.40
CA GLU A 179 3.63 3.70 15.51
C GLU A 179 2.97 3.68 16.89
N ALA A 180 3.77 3.76 17.96
CA ALA A 180 3.26 3.80 19.33
C ALA A 180 2.45 5.07 19.63
N ALA A 181 2.72 6.17 18.92
CA ALA A 181 2.00 7.43 19.05
C ALA A 181 0.78 7.54 18.12
N GLN A 182 0.46 6.50 17.34
CA GLN A 182 -0.69 6.48 16.45
C GLN A 182 -1.98 6.78 17.20
N GLY A 183 -2.78 7.71 16.67
CA GLY A 183 -4.02 8.16 17.30
C GLY A 183 -3.85 9.15 18.46
N SER A 184 -2.63 9.55 18.82
CA SER A 184 -2.39 10.66 19.77
C SER A 184 -2.23 12.00 19.05
N ALA A 185 -2.35 13.10 19.78
CA ALA A 185 -2.10 14.44 19.28
C ALA A 185 -1.26 15.26 20.27
N LYS A 186 -0.46 16.19 19.77
CA LYS A 186 0.18 17.25 20.57
C LYS A 186 -0.42 18.59 20.18
N VAL A 187 -0.76 19.41 21.17
CA VAL A 187 -1.38 20.72 20.94
C VAL A 187 -0.58 21.81 21.64
N ALA A 188 -0.42 22.93 20.96
CA ALA A 188 0.12 24.16 21.52
C ALA A 188 -0.70 25.38 21.06
N VAL A 189 -0.84 26.38 21.93
CA VAL A 189 -1.36 27.70 21.52
C VAL A 189 -0.30 28.38 20.66
N VAL A 190 -0.72 28.96 19.53
CA VAL A 190 0.18 29.67 18.62
C VAL A 190 0.36 31.11 19.10
N GLY A 191 1.60 31.48 19.42
CA GLY A 191 1.96 32.80 19.90
C GLY A 191 1.41 33.08 21.31
N ASP A 192 1.33 34.36 21.65
CA ASP A 192 0.84 34.86 22.94
C ASP A 192 -0.41 35.73 22.70
N PRO A 193 -1.57 35.13 22.38
CA PRO A 193 -2.77 35.90 22.11
C PRO A 193 -3.26 36.61 23.38
N GLU A 194 -3.65 37.87 23.23
CA GLU A 194 -4.30 38.67 24.26
C GLU A 194 -5.78 38.80 23.92
N LEU A 195 -6.65 38.28 24.79
CA LEU A 195 -8.08 38.21 24.54
C LEU A 195 -8.82 39.43 25.09
N HIS A 196 -9.70 40.01 24.28
CA HIS A 196 -10.53 41.15 24.66
C HIS A 196 -12.00 40.73 24.78
N ARG A 197 -12.82 41.54 25.45
CA ARG A 197 -14.28 41.35 25.44
C ARG A 197 -14.81 41.38 23.99
N GLY A 198 -15.66 40.41 23.65
CA GLY A 198 -16.21 40.24 22.30
C GLY A 198 -15.58 39.07 21.53
N GLU A 199 -15.55 39.18 20.21
CA GLU A 199 -15.04 38.11 19.33
C GLU A 199 -13.51 38.17 19.23
N ASN A 200 -12.87 37.02 19.44
CA ASN A 200 -11.42 36.84 19.28
C ASN A 200 -11.16 35.57 18.46
N MET A 201 -9.93 35.43 17.99
CA MET A 201 -9.45 34.23 17.32
C MET A 201 -8.30 33.62 18.11
N VAL A 202 -8.42 32.33 18.45
CA VAL A 202 -7.32 31.55 19.04
C VAL A 202 -6.83 30.55 18.01
N SER A 203 -5.52 30.55 17.76
CA SER A 203 -4.88 29.59 16.87
C SER A 203 -4.23 28.48 17.70
N LEU A 204 -4.56 27.23 17.39
CA LEU A 204 -3.97 26.04 17.98
C LEU A 204 -3.15 25.30 16.92
N LYS A 205 -1.91 24.99 17.27
CA LYS A 205 -1.04 24.11 16.49
C LYS A 205 -1.27 22.68 16.95
N VAL A 206 -1.76 21.84 16.04
CA VAL A 206 -2.04 20.42 16.28
C VAL A 206 -1.03 19.59 15.49
N ALA A 207 -0.20 18.83 16.19
CA ALA A 207 0.77 17.92 15.60
C ALA A 207 0.30 16.47 15.75
N ASN A 208 0.43 15.69 14.67
CA ASN A 208 0.15 14.27 14.61
C ASN A 208 1.48 13.49 14.66
N PRO A 209 1.86 12.96 15.84
CA PRO A 209 3.05 12.12 15.99
C PRO A 209 2.87 10.69 15.46
N GLY A 210 1.72 10.32 14.91
CA GLY A 210 1.48 9.03 14.25
C GLY A 210 2.10 8.93 12.86
N LEU A 211 2.09 7.74 12.26
CA LEU A 211 2.57 7.52 10.89
C LEU A 211 1.50 7.84 9.84
N ASP A 212 0.23 7.56 10.15
CA ASP A 212 -0.86 7.78 9.21
C ASP A 212 -1.45 9.17 9.35
N ALA A 213 -1.93 9.72 8.23
CA ALA A 213 -2.74 10.93 8.26
C ALA A 213 -4.02 10.69 9.08
N ALA A 214 -4.38 11.65 9.93
CA ALA A 214 -5.53 11.55 10.82
C ALA A 214 -6.46 12.75 10.63
N ARG A 215 -7.76 12.46 10.56
CA ARG A 215 -8.81 13.47 10.66
C ARG A 215 -9.24 13.62 12.12
N MET A 216 -9.14 14.83 12.64
CA MET A 216 -9.31 15.13 14.06
C MET A 216 -10.26 16.30 14.26
N ARG A 217 -11.11 16.24 15.29
CA ARG A 217 -11.93 17.35 15.77
C ARG A 217 -11.24 18.01 16.95
N VAL A 218 -10.90 19.28 16.80
CA VAL A 218 -10.35 20.14 17.85
C VAL A 218 -11.50 20.87 18.50
N GLU A 219 -11.63 20.75 19.81
CA GLU A 219 -12.68 21.34 20.63
C GLU A 219 -12.03 22.22 21.69
N VAL A 220 -12.55 23.43 21.88
CA VAL A 220 -12.10 24.37 22.90
C VAL A 220 -13.31 24.80 23.71
N VAL A 221 -13.30 24.48 24.99
CA VAL A 221 -14.30 24.90 25.97
C VAL A 221 -13.71 26.04 26.79
N TYR A 222 -14.46 27.13 26.92
CA TYR A 222 -14.07 28.34 27.64
C TYR A 222 -15.26 28.85 28.47
N PRO A 223 -15.07 29.73 29.47
CA PRO A 223 -16.12 30.07 30.43
C PRO A 223 -17.46 30.53 29.83
N SER A 224 -17.42 31.23 28.70
CA SER A 224 -18.59 31.77 28.01
C SER A 224 -19.13 30.88 26.88
N GLY A 225 -18.52 29.74 26.57
CA GLY A 225 -18.98 28.89 25.48
C GLY A 225 -18.02 27.79 25.03
N LYS A 226 -18.23 27.32 23.79
CA LYS A 226 -17.39 26.31 23.15
C LYS A 226 -17.22 26.63 21.66
N ALA A 227 -16.05 26.26 21.11
CA ALA A 227 -15.75 26.32 19.69
C ALA A 227 -15.14 24.99 19.25
N GLU A 228 -15.40 24.58 18.02
CA GLU A 228 -14.84 23.35 17.47
C GLU A 228 -14.54 23.48 15.97
N GLN A 229 -13.52 22.77 15.51
CA GLN A 229 -13.15 22.71 14.10
C GLN A 229 -12.52 21.35 13.78
N THR A 230 -12.80 20.83 12.59
CA THR A 230 -12.18 19.60 12.10
C THR A 230 -10.97 19.93 11.23
N VAL A 231 -9.88 19.19 11.40
CA VAL A 231 -8.64 19.31 10.64
C VAL A 231 -8.12 17.93 10.24
N THR A 232 -7.48 17.84 9.07
CA THR A 232 -6.73 16.65 8.67
C THR A 232 -5.25 16.97 8.77
N VAL A 233 -4.51 16.16 9.53
CA VAL A 233 -3.08 16.34 9.76
C VAL A 233 -2.33 15.12 9.22
N ALA A 234 -1.36 15.34 8.33
CA ALA A 234 -0.50 14.27 7.83
C ALA A 234 0.25 13.59 8.98
N GLY A 235 0.60 12.31 8.83
CA GLY A 235 1.48 11.62 9.78
C GLY A 235 2.84 12.29 9.86
N GLN A 236 3.41 12.35 11.07
CA GLN A 236 4.58 13.16 11.41
C GLN A 236 4.46 14.65 11.02
N GLY A 237 3.23 15.14 10.88
CA GLY A 237 2.92 16.48 10.39
C GLY A 237 2.23 17.35 11.44
N GLU A 238 1.98 18.60 11.05
CA GLU A 238 1.32 19.60 11.89
C GLU A 238 0.39 20.49 11.08
N ALA A 239 -0.66 20.99 11.72
CA ALA A 239 -1.60 21.94 11.14
C ALA A 239 -1.99 23.01 12.18
N THR A 240 -2.26 24.21 11.71
CA THR A 240 -2.78 25.30 12.53
C THR A 240 -4.28 25.43 12.33
N VAL A 241 -5.02 25.47 13.43
CA VAL A 241 -6.49 25.55 13.48
C VAL A 241 -6.87 26.84 14.17
N ALA A 242 -7.65 27.69 13.51
CA ALA A 242 -8.05 29.00 14.04
C ALA A 242 -9.52 28.96 14.46
N LEU A 243 -9.76 29.07 15.78
CA LEU A 243 -11.07 28.92 16.39
C LEU A 243 -11.60 30.28 16.88
N PRO A 244 -12.80 30.69 16.47
CA PRO A 244 -13.44 31.88 17.01
C PRO A 244 -13.89 31.63 18.45
N ILE A 245 -13.55 32.54 19.35
CA ILE A 245 -14.01 32.51 20.75
C ILE A 245 -14.67 33.84 21.11
N SER A 246 -15.84 33.75 21.77
CA SER A 246 -16.58 34.91 22.24
C SER A 246 -16.38 35.09 23.73
N VAL A 247 -15.65 36.13 24.11
CA VAL A 247 -15.29 36.40 25.50
C VAL A 247 -16.31 37.36 26.11
N GLY A 248 -16.89 36.97 27.24
CA GLY A 248 -17.81 37.80 28.02
C GLY A 248 -17.09 38.89 28.82
N VAL A 249 -17.66 39.29 29.96
CA VAL A 249 -17.01 40.24 30.87
C VAL A 249 -15.76 39.59 31.46
N VAL A 250 -14.60 40.23 31.30
CA VAL A 250 -13.30 39.71 31.74
C VAL A 250 -12.96 40.29 33.11
N LYS A 251 -13.00 39.44 34.14
CA LYS A 251 -12.68 39.81 35.54
C LYS A 251 -11.29 39.39 35.99
N THR A 252 -10.58 38.64 35.15
CA THR A 252 -9.27 38.04 35.45
C THR A 252 -8.30 38.35 34.32
N SER A 253 -7.00 38.42 34.61
CA SER A 253 -5.95 38.68 33.62
C SER A 253 -5.66 37.50 32.68
N SER A 254 -6.35 36.37 32.86
CA SER A 254 -6.28 35.20 31.98
C SER A 254 -7.64 34.51 31.84
N LEU A 255 -7.83 33.83 30.71
CA LEU A 255 -8.99 33.01 30.39
C LEU A 255 -8.53 31.54 30.20
N PRO A 256 -9.07 30.59 30.98
CA PRO A 256 -8.74 29.18 30.81
C PRO A 256 -9.44 28.61 29.57
N LEU A 257 -8.67 27.94 28.71
CA LEU A 257 -9.14 27.21 27.55
C LEU A 257 -8.93 25.71 27.78
N ASP A 258 -10.01 24.96 27.94
CA ASP A 258 -9.99 23.51 28.02
C ASP A 258 -10.05 22.94 26.60
N VAL A 259 -8.93 22.42 26.12
CA VAL A 259 -8.74 21.94 24.75
C VAL A 259 -8.78 20.43 24.71
N ARG A 260 -9.59 19.88 23.80
CA ARG A 260 -9.67 18.45 23.50
C ARG A 260 -9.47 18.20 22.01
N VAL A 261 -8.73 17.15 21.67
CA VAL A 261 -8.64 16.64 20.30
C VAL A 261 -9.22 15.24 20.29
N VAL A 262 -10.17 15.00 19.39
CA VAL A 262 -10.89 13.74 19.25
C VAL A 262 -10.68 13.21 17.84
N ASN A 263 -10.30 11.94 17.73
CA ASN A 263 -10.17 11.24 16.45
C ASN A 263 -11.54 10.97 15.82
N GLU A 264 -11.54 10.56 14.55
CA GLU A 264 -12.77 10.23 13.80
C GLU A 264 -13.57 9.07 14.42
N ASP A 265 -12.89 8.12 15.05
CA ASP A 265 -13.51 7.00 15.78
C ASP A 265 -14.08 7.38 17.15
N GLY A 266 -13.95 8.65 17.55
CA GLY A 266 -14.40 9.16 18.84
C GLY A 266 -13.40 8.99 19.99
N SER A 267 -12.24 8.36 19.75
CA SER A 267 -11.18 8.25 20.76
C SER A 267 -10.54 9.61 21.05
N GLN A 268 -10.14 9.84 22.29
CA GLN A 268 -9.51 11.09 22.69
C GLN A 268 -8.01 11.05 22.39
N ALA A 269 -7.55 11.91 21.47
CA ALA A 269 -6.15 12.02 21.08
C ALA A 269 -5.34 12.94 22.00
N PHE A 270 -5.99 13.96 22.58
CA PHE A 270 -5.39 14.92 23.50
C PHE A 270 -6.46 15.56 24.40
N ALA A 271 -6.09 15.91 25.63
CA ALA A 271 -6.83 16.84 26.48
C ALA A 271 -5.86 17.65 27.36
N GLY A 272 -6.07 18.96 27.45
CA GLY A 272 -5.25 19.85 28.25
C GLY A 272 -5.88 21.21 28.45
N ARG A 273 -5.42 21.95 29.46
CA ARG A 273 -5.85 23.33 29.75
C ARG A 273 -4.72 24.30 29.42
N PHE A 274 -5.07 25.40 28.75
CA PHE A 274 -4.17 26.52 28.48
C PHE A 274 -4.74 27.81 29.09
N ASP A 275 -3.94 28.52 29.88
CA ASP A 275 -4.31 29.83 30.39
C ASP A 275 -3.81 30.90 29.43
N VAL A 276 -4.74 31.56 28.74
CA VAL A 276 -4.43 32.60 27.74
C VAL A 276 -4.65 33.98 28.34
N ALA A 277 -3.77 34.95 28.05
CA ALA A 277 -3.88 36.31 28.58
C ALA A 277 -5.20 36.96 28.16
N ALA A 278 -5.82 37.75 29.05
CA ALA A 278 -7.05 38.46 28.79
C ALA A 278 -7.03 39.88 29.37
N VAL A 279 -7.55 40.85 28.62
CA VAL A 279 -7.68 42.24 29.05
C VAL A 279 -8.91 42.38 29.93
N MET A 280 -8.69 42.78 31.18
CA MET A 280 -9.76 43.03 32.13
C MET A 280 -10.60 44.24 31.71
N ASP A 281 -11.91 44.12 31.87
CA ASP A 281 -12.81 45.27 31.73
C ASP A 281 -12.60 46.21 32.93
N ALA A 282 -12.54 47.52 32.68
CA ALA A 282 -12.57 48.51 33.76
C ALA A 282 -13.97 48.54 34.40
N ASP A 283 -14.01 48.57 35.73
CA ASP A 283 -15.25 48.68 36.53
C ASP A 283 -16.09 49.92 36.16
#